data_AF-A0A5C4MIU2-F1
#
_entry.id   AF-A0A5C4MIU2-F1
#
_cell.length_a   1.000
_cell.length_b   1.000
_cell.length_c   1.000
_cell.angle_alpha   90.00
_cell.angle_beta   90.00
_cell.angle_gamma   90.00
#
_symmetry.space_group_name_H-M   'P 1'
#
loop_
_entity.id
_entity.type
_entity.pdbx_description
1 polymer ?
#
loop_
_entity_poly.entity_id
_entity_poly.type
_entity_poly.pdbx_seq_one_letter_code
_entity_poly.pdbx_strand_id
1 'polypeptide(L)'
;MTRLMQRTAIALGLATLGGAAMAGGPLEDAFAARSPELRMAVQQQAQAEGFYEGTIDGVWGPGTNRALMTVVDTLMYTAGAAAPNLGDPDWAEVFLDELASGGYADELADARSLPPGSGMD
;
A
#
# COMPACT_ATOMS: atom_id res chain seq x y z
N MET A 1 10.70 -0.79 35.42
CA MET A 1 11.01 -0.65 33.98
C MET A 1 9.73 -0.25 33.27
N THR A 2 9.33 1.01 33.37
CA THR A 2 8.05 1.51 32.85
C THR A 2 8.37 2.38 31.64
N ARG A 3 8.11 1.88 30.43
CA ARG A 3 8.33 2.65 29.20
C ARG A 3 7.32 3.80 29.17
N LEU A 4 7.88 5.00 29.17
CA LEU A 4 7.19 6.28 29.08
C LEU A 4 6.55 6.39 27.68
N MET A 5 5.21 6.44 27.64
CA MET A 5 4.44 6.89 26.48
C MET A 5 4.90 8.30 26.11
N GLN A 6 5.42 8.48 24.89
CA GLN A 6 5.83 9.81 24.41
C GLN A 6 5.09 10.19 23.13
N ARG A 7 4.04 11.01 23.34
CA ARG A 7 3.65 12.23 22.60
C ARG A 7 3.13 12.08 21.16
N THR A 8 1.81 12.17 21.07
CA THR A 8 1.03 12.99 20.12
C THR A 8 1.82 13.76 19.05
N ALA A 9 1.52 13.50 17.79
CA ALA A 9 1.66 14.45 16.69
C ALA A 9 0.32 14.56 15.96
N ILE A 10 -0.37 15.69 16.15
CA ILE A 10 -1.45 16.12 15.26
C ILE A 10 -0.76 16.83 14.10
N ALA A 11 -0.68 16.19 12.94
CA ALA A 11 -0.28 16.86 11.70
C ALA A 11 -1.56 17.16 10.90
N LEU A 12 -2.07 18.39 11.04
CA LEU A 12 -3.09 18.93 10.15
C LEU A 12 -2.38 19.43 8.87
N GLY A 13 -2.23 18.56 7.88
CA GLY A 13 -1.73 18.92 6.56
C GLY A 13 -2.82 18.71 5.51
N LEU A 14 -3.47 19.78 5.05
CA LEU A 14 -4.24 19.73 3.81
C LEU A 14 -3.25 19.47 2.66
N ALA A 15 -3.17 18.22 2.20
CA ALA A 15 -2.51 17.91 0.93
C ALA A 15 -3.54 18.09 -0.20
N THR A 16 -3.25 19.03 -1.08
CA THR A 16 -3.99 19.30 -2.31
C THR A 16 -4.06 18.05 -3.19
N LEU A 17 -5.27 17.64 -3.57
CA LEU A 17 -5.51 16.69 -4.65
C LEU A 17 -4.98 17.28 -5.97
N GLY A 18 -3.85 16.77 -6.48
CA GLY A 18 -3.31 17.22 -7.76
C GLY A 18 -1.86 16.83 -8.03
N GLY A 19 -1.67 15.60 -8.51
CA GLY A 19 -0.62 15.15 -9.43
C GLY A 19 0.80 15.74 -9.34
N ALA A 20 1.75 14.91 -8.93
CA ALA A 20 3.04 14.78 -9.61
C ALA A 20 3.63 13.42 -9.26
N ALA A 21 3.92 12.62 -10.29
CA ALA A 21 4.82 11.49 -10.21
C ALA A 21 6.20 12.02 -9.76
N MET A 22 6.45 12.01 -8.46
CA MET A 22 7.79 12.18 -7.91
C MET A 22 8.53 10.86 -8.12
N ALA A 23 9.70 10.89 -8.75
CA ALA A 23 10.67 9.82 -8.57
C ALA A 23 10.98 9.74 -7.07
N GLY A 24 10.78 8.59 -6.43
CA GLY A 24 10.90 8.43 -4.97
C GLY A 24 9.67 8.90 -4.19
N GLY A 25 8.53 8.23 -4.36
CA GLY A 25 7.37 8.42 -3.47
C GLY A 25 7.50 7.61 -2.17
N PRO A 26 6.63 7.82 -1.16
CA PRO A 26 6.68 7.09 0.12
C PRO A 26 6.71 5.57 -0.05
N LEU A 27 6.04 5.02 -1.07
CA LEU A 27 6.08 3.60 -1.39
C LEU A 27 7.43 3.13 -1.93
N GLU A 28 8.09 3.92 -2.78
CA GLU A 28 9.42 3.58 -3.30
C GLU A 28 10.46 3.59 -2.18
N ASP A 29 10.44 4.63 -1.35
CA ASP A 29 11.35 4.79 -0.22
C ASP A 29 11.14 3.67 0.81
N ALA A 30 9.88 3.42 1.20
CA ALA A 30 9.54 2.35 2.13
C ALA A 30 9.95 0.99 1.57
N PHE A 31 9.65 0.71 0.29
CA PHE A 31 10.02 -0.55 -0.36
C PHE A 31 11.54 -0.72 -0.40
N ALA A 32 12.29 0.30 -0.80
CA ALA A 32 13.75 0.25 -0.85
C ALA A 32 14.38 0.01 0.53
N ALA A 33 13.78 0.55 1.60
CA ALA A 33 14.22 0.35 2.97
C ALA A 33 13.97 -1.07 3.52
N ARG A 34 13.10 -1.87 2.87
CA ARG A 34 12.80 -3.25 3.29
C ARG A 34 13.90 -4.24 2.90
N SER A 35 13.95 -5.35 3.62
CA SER A 35 14.86 -6.45 3.30
C SER A 35 14.51 -7.05 1.93
N PRO A 36 15.49 -7.65 1.23
CA PRO A 36 15.24 -8.32 -0.06
C PRO A 36 14.10 -9.34 0.01
N GLU A 37 14.02 -10.10 1.11
CA GLU A 37 12.99 -11.12 1.34
C GLU A 37 11.60 -10.50 1.41
N LEU A 38 11.43 -9.40 2.15
CA LEU A 38 10.13 -8.72 2.27
C LEU A 38 9.73 -8.09 0.94
N ARG A 39 10.68 -7.49 0.21
CA ARG A 39 10.40 -6.93 -1.14
C ARG A 39 9.90 -8.00 -2.11
N MET A 40 10.50 -9.19 -2.07
CA MET A 40 10.04 -10.34 -2.85
C MET A 40 8.67 -10.85 -2.37
N ALA A 41 8.42 -10.88 -1.07
CA ALA A 41 7.11 -11.26 -0.52
C ALA A 41 5.99 -10.30 -0.95
N VAL A 42 6.27 -8.99 -0.95
CA VAL A 42 5.35 -7.98 -1.48
C VAL A 42 5.01 -8.25 -2.95
N GLN A 43 6.02 -8.48 -3.79
CA GLN A 43 5.81 -8.81 -5.21
C GLN A 43 5.06 -10.15 -5.40
N GLN A 44 5.36 -11.16 -4.57
CA GLN A 44 4.67 -12.44 -4.55
C GLN A 44 3.18 -12.26 -4.22
N GLN A 45 2.86 -11.52 -3.16
CA GLN A 45 1.46 -11.29 -2.80
C GLN A 45 0.76 -10.48 -3.89
N ALA A 46 1.35 -9.38 -4.35
CA ALA A 46 0.76 -8.58 -5.44
C ALA A 46 0.52 -9.42 -6.71
N GLN A 47 1.38 -10.40 -7.00
CA GLN A 47 1.18 -11.33 -8.12
C GLN A 47 0.07 -12.35 -7.84
N ALA A 48 0.02 -12.93 -6.64
CA ALA A 48 -1.03 -13.86 -6.23
C ALA A 48 -2.42 -13.22 -6.30
N GLU A 49 -2.52 -11.94 -5.95
CA GLU A 49 -3.75 -11.16 -6.01
C GLU A 49 -4.05 -10.59 -7.43
N GLY A 50 -3.17 -10.82 -8.40
CA GLY A 50 -3.37 -10.45 -9.81
C GLY A 50 -2.95 -9.03 -10.22
N PHE A 51 -2.26 -8.29 -9.35
CA PHE A 51 -1.82 -6.91 -9.62
C PHE A 51 -0.41 -6.82 -10.23
N TYR A 52 0.42 -7.87 -10.10
CA TYR A 52 1.82 -7.86 -10.55
C TYR A 52 2.16 -9.02 -11.49
N GLU A 53 2.53 -8.70 -12.74
CA GLU A 53 2.88 -9.69 -13.78
C GLU A 53 4.40 -9.81 -14.03
N GLY A 54 5.20 -9.08 -13.27
CA GLY A 54 6.66 -9.05 -13.42
C GLY A 54 7.37 -10.21 -12.70
N THR A 55 8.70 -10.22 -12.81
CA THR A 55 9.55 -11.15 -12.06
C THR A 55 9.56 -10.77 -10.58
N ILE A 56 9.52 -11.78 -9.71
CA ILE A 56 9.78 -11.61 -8.28
C ILE A 56 11.29 -11.54 -8.06
N ASP A 57 11.82 -10.32 -7.98
CA ASP A 57 13.25 -10.01 -7.88
C ASP A 57 13.59 -9.06 -6.72
N GLY A 58 12.57 -8.56 -6.01
CA GLY A 58 12.71 -7.57 -4.94
C GLY A 58 13.20 -6.21 -5.43
N VAL A 59 13.09 -5.91 -6.73
CA VAL A 59 13.54 -4.65 -7.32
C VAL A 59 12.37 -3.69 -7.52
N TRP A 60 12.60 -2.42 -7.18
CA TRP A 60 11.67 -1.36 -7.53
C TRP A 60 11.78 -1.03 -9.03
N GLY A 61 10.67 -1.14 -9.74
CA GLY A 61 10.59 -0.81 -11.15
C GLY A 61 9.18 -0.37 -11.54
N PRO A 62 8.95 0.01 -12.81
CA PRO A 62 7.65 0.52 -13.25
C PRO A 62 6.49 -0.45 -13.02
N GLY A 63 6.74 -1.77 -13.12
CA GLY A 63 5.77 -2.81 -12.83
C GLY A 63 5.41 -2.86 -11.34
N THR A 64 6.42 -2.88 -10.46
CA THR A 64 6.25 -2.87 -9.01
C THR A 64 5.47 -1.62 -8.57
N ASN A 65 5.87 -0.45 -9.04
CA ASN A 65 5.19 0.81 -8.73
C ASN A 65 3.71 0.78 -9.16
N ARG A 66 3.43 0.37 -10.40
CA ARG A 66 2.05 0.30 -10.91
C ARG A 66 1.20 -0.65 -10.06
N ALA A 67 1.71 -1.85 -9.78
CA ALA A 67 0.99 -2.85 -9.02
C ALA A 67 0.62 -2.33 -7.63
N LEU A 68 1.58 -1.78 -6.89
CA LEU A 68 1.34 -1.30 -5.53
C LEU A 68 0.41 -0.10 -5.48
N MET A 69 0.52 0.82 -6.45
CA MET A 69 -0.43 1.93 -6.58
C MET A 69 -1.85 1.43 -6.83
N THR A 70 -2.02 0.42 -7.70
CA THR A 70 -3.35 -0.17 -7.95
C THR A 70 -3.90 -0.89 -6.71
N VAL A 71 -3.07 -1.57 -5.92
CA VAL A 71 -3.53 -2.18 -4.66
C VAL A 71 -4.01 -1.10 -3.69
N VAL A 72 -3.23 -0.04 -3.47
CA VAL A 72 -3.62 1.07 -2.58
C VAL A 72 -4.93 1.70 -3.04
N ASP A 73 -5.04 2.02 -4.34
CA ASP A 73 -6.23 2.59 -4.96
C ASP A 73 -7.45 1.68 -4.76
N THR A 74 -7.30 0.37 -5.00
CA THR A 74 -8.36 -0.63 -4.75
C THR A 74 -8.83 -0.61 -3.30
N LEU A 75 -7.91 -0.67 -2.34
CA LEU A 75 -8.24 -0.63 -0.91
C LEU A 75 -8.93 0.69 -0.51
N MET A 76 -8.48 1.83 -1.05
CA MET A 76 -9.12 3.12 -0.79
C MET A 76 -10.59 3.13 -1.21
N TYR A 77 -10.95 2.43 -2.29
CA TYR A 77 -12.34 2.37 -2.76
C TYR A 77 -13.20 1.35 -2.01
N THR A 78 -12.62 0.23 -1.57
CA THR A 78 -13.42 -0.91 -1.09
C THR A 78 -13.31 -1.18 0.40
N ALA A 79 -12.16 -0.90 1.02
CA ALA A 79 -11.88 -1.29 2.41
C ALA A 79 -12.24 -0.20 3.43
N GLY A 80 -12.57 1.02 2.98
CA GLY A 80 -13.00 2.12 3.86
C GLY A 80 -12.02 2.37 5.00
N ALA A 81 -12.45 2.15 6.25
CA ALA A 81 -11.62 2.38 7.44
C ALA A 81 -10.44 1.40 7.59
N ALA A 82 -10.47 0.25 6.89
CA ALA A 82 -9.36 -0.71 6.87
C ALA A 82 -8.29 -0.37 5.81
N ALA A 83 -8.58 0.60 4.95
CA ALA A 83 -7.66 1.01 3.90
C ALA A 83 -6.45 1.79 4.49
N PRO A 84 -5.25 1.70 3.87
CA PRO A 84 -4.07 2.43 4.34
C PRO A 84 -4.33 3.94 4.55
N ASN A 85 -4.07 4.45 5.76
CA ASN A 85 -4.25 5.88 6.02
C ASN A 85 -3.09 6.69 5.41
N LEU A 86 -3.30 7.22 4.19
CA LEU A 86 -2.28 7.99 3.47
C LEU A 86 -1.84 9.30 4.16
N GLY A 87 -2.52 9.72 5.23
CA GLY A 87 -2.14 10.85 6.06
C GLY A 87 -1.15 10.52 7.19
N ASP A 88 -0.90 9.23 7.45
CA ASP A 88 0.07 8.77 8.46
C ASP A 88 1.48 8.76 7.86
N PRO A 89 2.52 9.34 8.48
CA PRO A 89 3.88 9.30 7.93
C PRO A 89 4.41 7.88 7.63
N ASP A 90 3.94 6.86 8.35
CA ASP A 90 4.43 5.50 8.24
C ASP A 90 3.49 4.61 7.40
N TRP A 91 2.52 5.19 6.69
CA TRP A 91 1.48 4.43 5.99
C TRP A 91 2.03 3.42 4.98
N ALA A 92 3.07 3.79 4.24
CA ALA A 92 3.65 2.97 3.19
C ALA A 92 4.38 1.76 3.77
N GLU A 93 5.03 1.97 4.92
CA GLU A 93 5.71 0.93 5.67
C GLU A 93 4.72 -0.13 6.17
N VAL A 94 3.66 0.31 6.86
CA VAL A 94 2.60 -0.57 7.36
C VAL A 94 1.92 -1.30 6.20
N PHE A 95 1.58 -0.58 5.13
CA PHE A 95 0.97 -1.16 3.94
C PHE A 95 1.82 -2.29 3.34
N LEU A 96 3.14 -2.10 3.20
CA LEU A 96 4.01 -3.12 2.63
C LEU A 96 4.13 -4.35 3.53
N ASP A 97 4.20 -4.14 4.86
CA ASP A 97 4.31 -5.23 5.82
C ASP A 97 3.01 -6.05 5.88
N GLU A 98 1.85 -5.40 5.84
CA GLU A 98 0.54 -6.05 5.79
C GLU A 98 0.29 -6.74 4.43
N LEU A 99 0.70 -6.12 3.32
CA LEU A 99 0.61 -6.76 2.02
C LEU A 99 1.51 -8.00 1.95
N ALA A 100 2.75 -7.93 2.46
CA ALA A 100 3.65 -9.08 2.50
C ALA A 100 3.14 -10.24 3.37
N SER A 101 2.36 -9.94 4.41
CA SER A 101 1.75 -10.95 5.30
C SER A 101 0.43 -11.52 4.76
N GLY A 102 -0.13 -10.93 3.69
CA GLY A 102 -1.44 -11.27 3.17
C GLY A 102 -2.60 -10.65 3.96
N GLY A 103 -2.35 -9.63 4.79
CA GLY A 103 -3.34 -8.97 5.65
C GLY A 103 -4.49 -8.29 4.92
N TYR A 104 -4.40 -8.12 3.60
CA TYR A 104 -5.44 -7.53 2.74
C TYR A 104 -6.19 -8.55 1.86
N ALA A 105 -5.96 -9.85 2.05
CA ALA A 105 -6.49 -10.88 1.15
C ALA A 105 -8.03 -10.87 1.08
N ASP A 106 -8.70 -10.70 2.22
CA ASP A 106 -10.17 -10.64 2.29
C ASP A 106 -10.70 -9.37 1.61
N GLU A 107 -10.11 -8.20 1.89
CA GLU A 107 -10.53 -6.91 1.31
C GLU A 107 -10.33 -6.86 -0.21
N LEU A 108 -9.24 -7.45 -0.70
CA LEU A 108 -8.97 -7.52 -2.14
C LEU A 108 -9.87 -8.56 -2.83
N ALA A 109 -10.24 -9.65 -2.14
CA ALA A 109 -11.21 -10.62 -2.65
C ALA A 109 -12.63 -10.03 -2.72
N ASP A 110 -13.02 -9.28 -1.69
CA ASP A 110 -14.28 -8.53 -1.67
C ASP A 110 -14.33 -7.50 -2.80
N ALA A 111 -13.23 -6.75 -3.00
CA ALA A 111 -13.12 -5.78 -4.09
C ALA A 111 -13.36 -6.40 -5.48
N ARG A 112 -12.86 -7.61 -5.72
CA ARG A 112 -13.07 -8.36 -6.98
C ARG A 112 -14.48 -8.91 -7.13
N SER A 113 -15.19 -9.08 -6.03
CA SER A 113 -16.56 -9.62 -6.00
C SER A 113 -17.62 -8.54 -6.26
N LEU A 114 -17.27 -7.26 -6.12
CA LEU A 114 -18.17 -6.14 -6.38
C LEU A 114 -18.44 -5.99 -7.90
N PRO A 115 -19.72 -5.76 -8.31
CA PRO A 115 -20.01 -5.51 -9.71
C PRO A 115 -19.37 -4.20 -10.18
N PRO A 116 -18.81 -4.16 -11.40
CA PRO A 116 -18.26 -2.92 -11.95
C PRO A 116 -19.33 -1.84 -12.00
N GLY A 117 -19.09 -0.71 -11.32
CA GLY A 117 -19.97 0.47 -11.34
C GLY A 117 -20.79 0.74 -10.06
N SER A 118 -20.69 -0.08 -9.02
CA SER A 118 -21.53 0.04 -7.80
C SER A 118 -21.14 1.19 -6.84
N GLY A 119 -20.17 2.04 -7.22
CA GLY A 119 -19.59 3.08 -6.36
C GLY A 119 -19.77 4.51 -6.87
N MET A 120 -20.69 4.75 -7.80
CA MET A 120 -20.85 6.07 -8.46
C MET A 120 -22.30 6.58 -8.48
N ASP A 121 -23.06 6.33 -7.41
CA ASP A 121 -24.38 6.94 -7.16
C ASP A 121 -24.37 7.81 -5.89
#